data_AF-A0A3D3NQV6-F1
#
_entry.id   AF-A0A3D3NQV6-F1
#
_cell.length_a   1.000
_cell.length_b   1.000
_cell.length_c   1.000
_cell.angle_alpha   90.00
_cell.angle_beta   90.00
_cell.angle_gamma   90.00
#
_symmetry.space_group_name_H-M   'P 1'
#
loop_
_entity.id
_entity.type
_entity.pdbx_description
1 polymer ?
#
loop_
_entity_poly.entity_id
_entity_poly.type
_entity_poly.pdbx_seq_one_letter_code
_entity_poly.pdbx_strand_id
1 'polypeptide(L)'
;QEFLAGTNPHNSDSDNDGAPDGVEVAAGSDPRLGSSLPPWYHGPPAGVSGADLNGNGIPDAWELWLSRFDLAALDDDDGDGMSNADEAAAGTDPFDPYSRLWVDTTRAGSDLVVAWPLLALKHHRLWQNDSLSPATWTPAPGV
;
A
#
# COMPACT_ATOMS: atom_id res chain seq x y z
N GLN A 1 -20.72 18.48 -23.50
CA GLN A 1 -21.63 17.49 -24.11
C GLN A 1 -22.67 17.01 -23.08
N GLU A 2 -23.09 17.84 -22.11
CA GLU A 2 -23.90 17.42 -20.95
C GLU A 2 -25.41 17.63 -21.15
N PHE A 3 -25.81 18.53 -22.07
CA PHE A 3 -27.24 18.77 -22.37
C PHE A 3 -27.95 17.56 -23.01
N LEU A 4 -27.20 16.70 -23.73
CA LEU A 4 -27.75 15.49 -24.36
C LEU A 4 -27.93 14.32 -23.37
N ALA A 5 -27.21 14.34 -22.24
CA ALA A 5 -27.27 13.31 -21.20
C ALA A 5 -28.27 13.65 -20.07
N GLY A 6 -28.94 14.81 -20.15
CA GLY A 6 -29.89 15.23 -19.11
C GLY A 6 -29.22 15.61 -17.79
N THR A 7 -27.94 15.97 -17.81
CA THR A 7 -27.20 16.44 -16.65
C THR A 7 -27.05 17.96 -16.64
N ASN A 8 -26.73 18.53 -15.47
CA ASN A 8 -26.64 19.98 -15.31
C ASN A 8 -25.27 20.47 -15.80
N PRO A 9 -25.18 21.37 -16.81
CA PRO A 9 -23.89 21.85 -17.35
C PRO A 9 -22.99 22.60 -16.35
N HIS A 10 -23.52 22.92 -15.17
CA HIS A 10 -22.79 23.58 -14.08
C HIS A 10 -22.47 22.64 -12.91
N ASN A 11 -22.86 21.36 -13.01
CA ASN A 11 -22.48 20.32 -12.08
C ASN A 11 -21.70 19.26 -12.84
N SER A 12 -20.42 19.08 -12.50
CA SER A 12 -19.54 18.16 -13.23
C SER A 12 -19.71 16.69 -12.84
N ASP A 13 -20.41 16.41 -11.75
CA ASP A 13 -20.67 15.07 -11.19
C ASP A 13 -22.12 15.07 -10.67
N SER A 14 -23.03 14.52 -11.46
CA SER A 14 -24.47 14.70 -11.29
C SER A 14 -25.11 13.77 -10.26
N ASP A 15 -24.48 12.64 -9.96
CA ASP A 15 -24.93 11.69 -8.94
C ASP A 15 -23.98 11.59 -7.72
N ASN A 16 -22.88 12.34 -7.74
CA ASN A 16 -21.89 12.47 -6.68
C ASN A 16 -21.20 11.15 -6.33
N ASP A 17 -20.99 10.27 -7.32
CA ASP A 17 -20.25 9.02 -7.15
C ASP A 17 -18.73 9.17 -7.36
N GLY A 18 -18.30 10.38 -7.77
CA GLY A 18 -16.92 10.75 -8.00
C GLY A 18 -16.47 10.64 -9.46
N ALA A 19 -17.27 10.04 -10.35
CA ALA A 19 -17.06 10.07 -11.79
C ALA A 19 -17.65 11.35 -12.40
N PRO A 20 -16.90 12.10 -13.23
CA PRO A 20 -17.47 13.26 -13.91
C PRO A 20 -18.42 12.85 -15.05
N ASP A 21 -19.55 13.55 -15.20
CA ASP A 21 -20.59 13.27 -16.20
C ASP A 21 -20.03 13.06 -17.61
N GLY A 22 -19.06 13.88 -18.00
CA GLY A 22 -18.42 13.81 -19.32
C GLY A 22 -17.60 12.53 -19.54
N VAL A 23 -17.02 11.97 -18.49
CA VAL A 23 -16.29 10.69 -18.53
C VAL A 23 -17.27 9.53 -18.63
N GLU A 24 -18.35 9.59 -17.87
CA GLU A 24 -19.38 8.56 -17.86
C GLU A 24 -20.08 8.42 -19.20
N VAL A 25 -20.49 9.54 -19.80
CA VAL A 25 -21.08 9.56 -21.15
C VAL A 25 -20.10 9.03 -22.20
N ALA A 26 -18.80 9.33 -22.08
CA ALA A 26 -17.79 8.85 -23.00
C ALA A 26 -17.50 7.34 -22.82
N ALA A 27 -17.61 6.83 -21.60
CA ALA A 27 -17.44 5.42 -21.26
C ALA A 27 -18.71 4.58 -21.48
N GLY A 28 -19.84 5.22 -21.78
CA GLY A 28 -21.13 4.55 -21.97
C GLY A 28 -21.86 4.18 -20.67
N SER A 29 -21.50 4.83 -19.56
CA SER A 29 -22.15 4.69 -18.26
C SER A 29 -23.16 5.84 -18.03
N ASP A 30 -24.08 5.69 -17.07
CA ASP A 30 -25.17 6.65 -16.79
C ASP A 30 -24.77 7.66 -15.69
N PRO A 31 -24.60 8.96 -16.02
CA PRO A 31 -24.14 10.00 -15.09
C PRO A 31 -25.20 10.47 -14.07
N ARG A 32 -26.34 9.80 -14.02
CA ARG A 32 -27.41 10.08 -13.05
C ARG A 32 -27.62 8.92 -12.08
N LEU A 33 -26.81 7.88 -12.19
CA LEU A 33 -26.93 6.66 -11.43
C LEU A 33 -25.56 6.28 -10.86
N GLY A 34 -25.32 6.63 -9.60
CA GLY A 34 -24.00 6.42 -8.98
C GLY A 34 -23.56 4.96 -8.78
N SER A 35 -24.36 3.99 -9.23
CA SER A 35 -23.98 2.58 -9.34
C SER A 35 -23.53 2.19 -10.75
N SER A 36 -23.60 3.12 -11.70
CA SER A 36 -23.21 2.98 -13.10
C SER A 36 -21.88 3.71 -13.33
N LEU A 37 -20.85 3.27 -12.62
CA LEU A 37 -19.51 3.82 -12.76
C LEU A 37 -18.82 3.28 -14.03
N PRO A 38 -17.97 4.09 -14.67
CA PRO A 38 -16.99 3.59 -15.63
C PRO A 38 -16.11 2.50 -15.00
N PRO A 39 -15.61 1.52 -15.78
CA PRO A 39 -14.81 0.42 -15.23
C PRO A 39 -13.56 0.87 -14.42
N TRP A 40 -13.10 2.10 -14.63
CA TRP A 40 -11.90 2.72 -14.09
C TRP A 40 -12.21 3.63 -12.89
N TYR A 41 -13.51 3.82 -12.57
CA TYR A 41 -14.01 4.66 -11.48
C TYR A 41 -14.67 3.88 -10.34
N HIS A 42 -14.78 2.54 -10.44
CA HIS A 42 -15.26 1.70 -9.34
C HIS A 42 -14.42 1.78 -8.06
N GLY A 43 -13.24 2.39 -8.13
CA GLY A 43 -12.24 2.31 -7.08
C GLY A 43 -11.91 0.86 -6.75
N PRO A 44 -10.90 0.63 -5.89
CA PRO A 44 -10.80 -0.66 -5.24
C PRO A 44 -12.03 -0.83 -4.30
N PRO A 45 -12.64 -2.02 -4.22
CA PRO A 45 -13.76 -2.28 -3.31
C PRO A 45 -13.48 -1.79 -1.89
N ALA A 46 -14.50 -1.28 -1.19
CA ALA A 46 -14.32 -0.88 0.21
C ALA A 46 -13.84 -2.07 1.07
N GLY A 47 -12.61 -1.99 1.60
CA GLY A 47 -12.00 -3.04 2.43
C GLY A 47 -10.70 -3.67 1.90
N VAL A 48 -10.27 -3.33 0.69
CA VAL A 48 -8.94 -3.77 0.18
C VAL A 48 -7.86 -2.71 0.45
N SER A 49 -7.00 -2.96 1.43
CA SER A 49 -5.61 -2.49 1.41
C SER A 49 -4.80 -3.52 0.65
N GLY A 50 -4.05 -3.11 -0.38
CA GLY A 50 -3.27 -4.03 -1.20
C GLY A 50 -4.10 -4.80 -2.23
N ALA A 51 -4.75 -4.09 -3.15
CA ALA A 51 -5.26 -4.73 -4.36
C ALA A 51 -4.07 -5.37 -5.08
N ASP A 52 -4.12 -6.69 -5.24
CA ASP A 52 -3.20 -7.50 -6.03
C ASP A 52 -4.05 -8.02 -7.20
N LEU A 53 -4.33 -7.15 -8.18
CA LEU A 53 -5.26 -7.41 -9.28
C LEU A 53 -4.73 -8.48 -10.23
N ASN A 54 -3.41 -8.61 -10.35
CA ASN A 54 -2.75 -9.63 -11.16
C ASN A 54 -2.57 -10.97 -10.41
N GLY A 55 -2.77 -10.99 -9.10
CA GLY A 55 -2.69 -12.19 -8.26
C GLY A 55 -1.25 -12.70 -8.06
N ASN A 56 -0.25 -11.83 -8.21
CA ASN A 56 1.16 -12.20 -8.09
C ASN A 56 1.68 -12.15 -6.65
N GLY A 57 0.88 -11.66 -5.69
CA GLY A 57 1.26 -11.51 -4.29
C GLY A 57 1.85 -10.15 -3.94
N ILE A 58 1.86 -9.18 -4.87
CA ILE A 58 2.37 -7.83 -4.68
C ILE A 58 1.21 -6.82 -4.81
N PRO A 59 1.10 -5.82 -3.93
CA PRO A 59 0.13 -4.74 -4.07
C PRO A 59 0.33 -3.89 -5.35
N ASP A 60 -0.69 -3.78 -6.19
CA ASP A 60 -0.69 -2.96 -7.42
C ASP A 60 -0.36 -1.49 -7.15
N ALA A 61 -0.74 -0.96 -5.99
CA ALA A 61 -0.44 0.42 -5.62
C ALA A 61 1.07 0.64 -5.40
N TRP A 62 1.77 -0.37 -4.90
CA TRP A 62 3.21 -0.36 -4.75
C TRP A 62 3.90 -0.61 -6.09
N GLU A 63 3.39 -1.55 -6.89
CA GLU A 63 3.78 -1.77 -8.30
C GLU A 63 3.64 -0.48 -9.15
N LEU A 64 2.56 0.28 -8.96
CA LEU A 64 2.34 1.58 -9.60
C LEU A 64 3.39 2.62 -9.16
N TRP A 65 3.74 2.66 -7.87
CA TRP A 65 4.78 3.55 -7.35
C TRP A 65 6.14 3.25 -7.99
N LEU A 66 6.46 1.97 -8.21
CA LEU A 66 7.67 1.52 -8.91
C LEU A 66 7.58 1.62 -10.45
N SER A 67 6.38 1.82 -10.99
CA SER A 67 6.11 1.70 -12.43
C SER A 67 6.57 0.34 -12.98
N ARG A 68 6.25 -0.74 -12.26
CA ARG A 68 6.55 -2.15 -12.58
C ARG A 68 5.38 -3.03 -12.14
N PHE A 69 4.90 -3.92 -13.01
CA PHE A 69 3.74 -4.79 -12.75
C PHE A 69 4.03 -6.28 -13.02
N ASP A 70 5.31 -6.58 -13.26
CA ASP A 70 5.82 -7.87 -13.70
C ASP A 70 6.84 -8.45 -12.71
N LEU A 71 6.88 -7.88 -11.49
CA LEU A 71 7.73 -8.37 -10.41
C LEU A 71 7.25 -9.75 -9.94
N ALA A 72 8.19 -10.66 -9.75
CA ALA A 72 7.92 -11.95 -9.14
C ALA A 72 7.99 -11.79 -7.62
N ALA A 73 6.88 -12.04 -6.91
CA ALA A 73 6.79 -11.84 -5.46
C ALA A 73 7.87 -12.53 -4.63
N LEU A 74 8.36 -13.69 -5.08
CA LEU A 74 9.33 -14.50 -4.35
C LEU A 74 10.79 -14.26 -4.76
N ASP A 75 11.02 -13.46 -5.79
CA ASP A 75 12.38 -13.12 -6.22
C ASP A 75 12.95 -12.01 -5.32
N ASP A 76 14.27 -11.97 -5.25
CA ASP A 76 15.09 -10.98 -4.53
C ASP A 76 15.92 -10.27 -5.62
N ASP A 77 15.34 -9.20 -6.19
CA ASP A 77 15.85 -8.60 -7.42
C ASP A 77 17.14 -7.79 -7.20
N ASP A 78 17.38 -7.31 -5.97
CA ASP A 78 18.59 -6.58 -5.61
C ASP A 78 19.63 -7.39 -4.80
N GLY A 79 19.25 -8.58 -4.35
CA GLY A 79 20.13 -9.57 -3.72
C GLY A 79 20.43 -9.26 -2.25
N ASP A 80 19.54 -8.58 -1.55
CA ASP A 80 19.73 -8.17 -0.16
C ASP A 80 19.18 -9.14 0.88
N GLY A 81 18.47 -10.18 0.41
CA GLY A 81 17.85 -11.22 1.21
C GLY A 81 16.37 -10.98 1.55
N MET A 82 15.74 -9.91 1.08
CA MET A 82 14.30 -9.71 1.10
C MET A 82 13.67 -10.11 -0.24
N SER A 83 12.47 -10.69 -0.20
CA SER A 83 11.70 -10.92 -1.42
C SER A 83 10.94 -9.66 -1.82
N ASN A 84 10.67 -9.49 -3.12
CA ASN A 84 9.88 -8.38 -3.65
C ASN A 84 8.54 -8.19 -2.90
N ALA A 85 7.88 -9.27 -2.47
CA ALA A 85 6.66 -9.19 -1.68
C ALA A 85 6.90 -8.74 -0.23
N ASP A 86 7.98 -9.19 0.41
CA ASP A 86 8.36 -8.73 1.75
C ASP A 86 8.72 -7.24 1.73
N GLU A 87 9.37 -6.79 0.66
CA GLU A 87 9.70 -5.39 0.45
C GLU A 87 8.48 -4.53 0.20
N ALA A 88 7.53 -5.01 -0.60
CA ALA A 88 6.26 -4.34 -0.78
C ALA A 88 5.48 -4.19 0.54
N ALA A 89 5.52 -5.21 1.40
CA ALA A 89 4.93 -5.15 2.73
C ALA A 89 5.68 -4.17 3.66
N ALA A 90 7.02 -4.21 3.62
CA ALA A 90 7.89 -3.30 4.37
C ALA A 90 7.80 -1.85 3.89
N GLY A 91 7.42 -1.63 2.62
CA GLY A 91 7.49 -0.34 1.94
C GLY A 91 8.92 0.05 1.58
N THR A 92 9.73 -0.93 1.17
CA THR A 92 11.11 -0.74 0.71
C THR A 92 11.20 -0.84 -0.82
N ASP A 93 12.41 -0.75 -1.40
CA ASP A 93 12.64 -0.63 -2.85
C ASP A 93 13.41 -1.86 -3.35
N PRO A 94 12.80 -2.72 -4.19
CA PRO A 94 13.33 -4.03 -4.59
C PRO A 94 14.50 -3.97 -5.57
N PHE A 95 14.95 -2.76 -5.88
CA PHE A 95 16.08 -2.51 -6.75
C PHE A 95 17.19 -1.74 -6.03
N ASP A 96 17.07 -1.52 -4.72
CA ASP A 96 18.08 -0.86 -3.89
C ASP A 96 18.40 -1.72 -2.64
N PRO A 97 19.56 -2.43 -2.62
CA PRO A 97 19.88 -3.37 -1.55
C PRO A 97 20.17 -2.70 -0.19
N TYR A 98 20.15 -1.36 -0.13
CA TYR A 98 20.21 -0.56 1.09
C TYR A 98 18.83 -0.14 1.61
N SER A 99 17.79 -0.20 0.77
CA SER A 99 16.39 0.04 1.11
C SER A 99 15.79 -1.28 1.59
N ARG A 100 16.02 -1.64 2.86
CA ARG A 100 15.56 -2.93 3.38
C ARG A 100 15.19 -2.89 4.83
N LEU A 101 14.27 -3.75 5.26
CA LEU A 101 13.96 -3.94 6.67
C LEU A 101 14.95 -4.93 7.29
N TRP A 102 15.72 -4.46 8.28
CA TRP A 102 16.64 -5.31 9.04
C TRP A 102 16.54 -5.01 10.53
N VAL A 103 16.96 -5.99 11.33
CA VAL A 103 17.18 -5.82 12.77
C VAL A 103 18.56 -6.35 13.12
N ASP A 104 19.31 -5.58 13.90
CA ASP A 104 20.60 -6.00 14.43
C ASP A 104 20.64 -5.80 15.95
N THR A 105 21.42 -6.65 16.63
CA THR A 105 21.57 -6.60 18.08
C THR A 105 23.04 -6.65 18.47
N THR A 106 23.51 -5.63 19.17
CA THR A 106 24.88 -5.55 19.67
C THR A 106 24.89 -5.38 21.18
N ARG A 107 25.74 -6.13 21.86
CA ARG A 107 25.92 -5.97 23.32
C ARG A 107 26.88 -4.81 23.60
N ALA A 108 26.42 -3.82 24.35
CA ALA A 108 27.20 -2.67 24.79
C ALA A 108 27.37 -2.69 26.31
N GLY A 109 28.34 -3.48 26.80
CA GLY A 109 28.55 -3.66 28.24
C GLY A 109 27.42 -4.43 28.91
N SER A 110 26.68 -3.77 29.81
CA SER A 110 25.45 -4.29 30.42
C SER A 110 24.23 -4.18 29.52
N ASP A 111 24.31 -3.38 28.45
CA ASP A 111 23.15 -2.99 27.67
C ASP A 111 23.06 -3.83 26.40
N LEU A 112 21.83 -4.04 25.92
CA LEU A 112 21.54 -4.58 24.61
C LEU A 112 21.09 -3.44 23.70
N VAL A 113 21.88 -3.16 22.66
CA VAL A 113 21.51 -2.20 21.63
C VAL A 113 20.79 -2.96 20.53
N VAL A 114 19.57 -2.52 20.21
CA VAL A 114 18.79 -3.02 19.08
C VAL A 114 18.72 -1.90 18.04
N ALA A 115 19.08 -2.20 16.80
CA ALA A 115 19.09 -1.25 15.70
C ALA A 115 18.23 -1.76 14.54
N TRP A 116 17.56 -0.84 13.85
CA TRP A 116 16.74 -1.09 12.67
C TRP A 116 16.64 0.21 11.84
N PRO A 117 16.28 0.14 10.56
CA PRO A 117 16.16 1.32 9.71
C PRO A 117 14.88 2.12 10.04
N LEU A 118 14.96 3.44 9.94
CA LEU A 118 13.79 4.32 10.00
C LEU A 118 13.16 4.39 8.62
N LEU A 119 12.05 3.68 8.43
CA LEU A 119 11.32 3.68 7.17
C LEU A 119 10.39 4.89 7.13
N ALA A 120 10.44 5.65 6.04
CA ALA A 120 9.58 6.81 5.87
C ALA A 120 8.10 6.40 5.94
N LEU A 121 7.29 7.20 6.64
CA LEU A 121 5.84 7.01 6.77
C LEU A 121 5.40 5.71 7.47
N LYS A 122 6.32 4.94 8.07
CA LYS A 122 6.01 3.78 8.90
C LYS A 122 6.16 4.15 10.38
N HIS A 123 5.29 3.59 11.21
CA HIS A 123 5.38 3.70 12.66
C HIS A 123 6.03 2.45 13.23
N HIS A 124 7.09 2.65 14.01
CA HIS A 124 7.86 1.57 14.62
C HIS A 124 7.56 1.52 16.12
N ARG A 125 7.49 0.32 16.70
CA ARG A 125 7.33 0.11 18.15
C ARG A 125 8.18 -1.07 18.58
N LEU A 126 8.92 -0.92 19.67
CA LEU A 126 9.65 -2.02 20.30
C LEU A 126 8.86 -2.52 21.52
N TRP A 127 8.76 -3.83 21.64
CA TRP A 127 8.13 -4.51 22.78
C TRP A 127 9.15 -5.42 23.45
N GLN A 128 9.11 -5.48 24.77
CA GLN A 128 10.00 -6.28 25.60
C GLN A 128 9.21 -7.18 26.56
N ASN A 129 9.83 -8.30 26.93
CA ASN A 129 9.35 -9.21 27.96
C ASN A 129 10.55 -9.89 28.63
N ASP A 130 10.66 -9.73 29.96
CA ASP A 130 11.76 -10.31 30.75
C ASP A 130 11.50 -11.76 31.18
N SER A 131 10.34 -12.32 30.83
CA SER A 131 9.91 -13.67 31.21
C SER A 131 9.58 -14.52 29.97
N LEU A 132 10.17 -15.72 29.89
CA LEU A 132 9.86 -16.70 28.84
C LEU A 132 8.44 -17.29 28.95
N SER A 133 7.80 -17.15 30.12
CA SER A 133 6.40 -17.53 30.35
C SER A 133 5.86 -16.82 31.61
N PRO A 134 4.67 -16.21 31.58
CA PRO A 134 3.79 -16.03 30.42
C PRO A 134 4.29 -14.95 29.44
N ALA A 135 3.82 -14.98 28.19
CA ALA A 135 4.21 -14.06 27.13
C ALA A 135 3.52 -12.69 27.23
N THR A 136 3.70 -11.99 28.36
CA THR A 136 3.16 -10.63 28.55
C THR A 136 4.17 -9.60 28.06
N TRP A 137 3.92 -9.06 26.87
CA TRP A 137 4.77 -8.03 26.26
C TRP A 137 4.38 -6.63 26.75
N THR A 138 5.38 -5.78 26.97
CA THR A 138 5.21 -4.36 27.31
C THR A 138 6.03 -3.46 26.38
N PRO A 139 5.64 -2.20 26.13
CA PRO A 139 6.43 -1.30 25.31
C PRO A 139 7.83 -1.10 25.92
N ALA A 140 8.87 -1.24 25.10
CA ALA A 140 10.24 -1.02 25.55
C ALA A 140 10.51 0.48 25.75
N PRO A 141 11.20 0.89 26.83
CA PRO A 141 11.56 2.28 27.04
C PRO A 141 12.64 2.74 26.05
N GLY A 142 12.57 4.00 25.62
CA GLY A 142 13.64 4.64 24.81
C GLY A 142 13.45 4.58 23.29
N VAL A 143 12.24 4.28 22.82
CA VAL A 143 11.85 4.24 21.40
C VAL A 143 10.70 5.20 21.13
#